data_AF-A0A7D5S7U6-F1
#
_entry.id   AF-A0A7D5S7U6-F1
#
_cell.length_a   1.000
_cell.length_b   1.000
_cell.length_c   1.000
_cell.angle_alpha   90.00
_cell.angle_beta   90.00
_cell.angle_gamma   90.00
#
_symmetry.space_group_name_H-M   'P 1'
#
loop_
_entity.id
_entity.type
_entity.pdbx_description
1 polymer ?
#
loop_
_entity_poly.entity_id
_entity_poly.type
_entity_poly.pdbx_seq_one_letter_code
_entity_poly.pdbx_strand_id
1 'polypeptide(L)'
;MYTPGNVKTYLNGTLLDDFSFAQGYIDPNNYFYIGMHNYDAGYGSRRFFKGLIDEVRIWNKALSASEVANMNLCTLPTTAGNLVANYHFNQGAASGNNSTITTLTDASGSNYSGP
;
A
#
# COMPACT_ATOMS: atom_id res chain seq x y z
N MET A 1 11.24 15.25 9.21
CA MET A 1 10.31 15.98 10.09
C MET A 1 9.00 16.09 9.32
N TYR A 2 7.94 15.42 9.76
CA TYR A 2 6.61 15.52 9.14
C TYR A 2 5.94 16.78 9.65
N THR A 3 5.59 17.68 8.74
CA THR A 3 4.66 18.78 8.99
C THR A 3 3.30 18.36 8.44
N PRO A 4 2.21 18.47 9.22
CA PRO A 4 0.86 18.26 8.71
C PRO A 4 0.65 19.09 7.43
N GLY A 5 0.13 18.44 6.39
CA GLY A 5 -0.15 19.10 5.11
C GLY A 5 0.99 19.04 4.08
N ASN A 6 1.88 18.04 4.16
CA ASN A 6 2.94 17.83 3.18
C ASN A 6 2.96 16.37 2.70
N VAL A 7 3.01 16.18 1.39
CA VAL A 7 3.09 14.86 0.74
C VAL A 7 4.44 14.76 0.06
N LYS A 8 5.14 13.65 0.33
CA LYS A 8 6.42 13.33 -0.31
C LYS A 8 6.30 12.04 -1.10
N THR A 9 6.86 12.03 -2.30
CA THR A 9 6.96 10.82 -3.11
C THR A 9 8.42 10.43 -3.27
N TYR A 10 8.67 9.12 -3.28
CA TYR A 10 10.02 8.59 -3.42
C TYR A 10 10.01 7.53 -4.52
N LEU A 11 11.06 7.52 -5.33
CA LEU A 11 11.31 6.47 -6.32
C LEU A 11 12.66 5.82 -6.00
N ASN A 12 12.69 4.50 -5.87
CA ASN A 12 13.89 3.73 -5.50
C ASN A 12 14.59 4.28 -4.24
N GLY A 13 13.81 4.74 -3.25
CA GLY A 13 14.32 5.32 -2.00
C GLY A 13 14.80 6.77 -2.09
N THR A 14 14.79 7.39 -3.28
CA THR A 14 15.20 8.78 -3.49
C THR A 14 13.99 9.70 -3.55
N LEU A 15 14.04 10.86 -2.89
CA LEU A 15 12.96 11.85 -2.93
C LEU A 15 12.77 12.34 -4.37
N LEU A 16 11.53 12.21 -4.86
CA LEU A 16 11.14 12.68 -6.20
C LEU A 16 10.39 14.01 -6.11
N ASP A 17 9.45 14.13 -5.17
CA ASP A 17 8.62 15.32 -5.02
C ASP A 17 8.26 15.57 -3.54
N ASP A 18 8.03 16.84 -3.22
CA ASP A 18 7.78 17.37 -1.88
C ASP A 18 6.88 18.60 -1.99
N PHE A 19 5.56 18.40 -1.90
CA PHE A 19 4.59 19.48 -2.10
C PHE A 19 3.65 19.64 -0.91
N SER A 20 3.24 20.88 -0.67
CA SER A 20 2.24 21.20 0.35
C SER A 20 0.86 20.84 -0.18
N PHE A 21 0.15 20.03 0.60
CA PHE A 21 -1.20 19.62 0.29
C PHE A 21 -2.02 19.48 1.58
N ALA A 22 -3.06 20.28 1.70
CA ALA A 22 -4.03 20.15 2.78
C ALA A 22 -5.12 19.17 2.35
N GLN A 23 -4.95 17.88 2.67
CA GLN A 23 -6.00 16.87 2.45
C GLN A 23 -6.90 16.71 3.67
N GLY A 24 -8.16 16.35 3.43
CA GLY A 24 -9.02 15.74 4.44
C GLY A 24 -8.60 14.30 4.75
N TYR A 25 -9.29 13.65 5.69
CA TYR A 25 -9.05 12.26 6.04
C TYR A 25 -9.33 11.30 4.87
N ILE A 26 -8.66 10.14 4.84
CA ILE A 26 -9.07 9.01 3.99
C ILE A 26 -10.52 8.67 4.36
N ASP A 27 -11.39 8.52 3.37
CA ASP A 27 -12.80 8.17 3.59
C ASP A 27 -12.90 6.82 4.31
N PRO A 28 -13.36 6.78 5.58
CA PRO A 28 -13.43 5.55 6.34
C PRO A 28 -14.57 4.64 5.90
N ASN A 29 -15.48 5.11 5.03
CA ASN A 29 -16.67 4.37 4.61
C ASN A 29 -16.50 3.68 3.25
N ASN A 30 -15.29 3.72 2.68
CA ASN A 30 -15.01 3.13 1.39
C ASN A 30 -13.86 2.13 1.49
N TYR A 31 -13.79 1.20 0.52
CA TYR A 31 -12.70 0.25 0.45
C TYR A 31 -11.42 0.93 -0.06
N PHE A 32 -10.28 0.53 0.52
CA PHE A 32 -8.99 0.76 -0.09
C PHE A 32 -8.78 -0.26 -1.21
N TYR A 33 -8.48 0.22 -2.42
CA TYR A 33 -8.26 -0.63 -3.57
C TYR A 33 -6.78 -0.64 -3.97
N ILE A 34 -6.25 -1.84 -4.26
CA ILE A 34 -4.94 -2.02 -4.89
C ILE A 34 -5.17 -2.39 -6.36
N GLY A 35 -4.46 -1.72 -7.28
CA GLY A 35 -4.54 -2.01 -8.71
C GLY A 35 -5.77 -1.40 -9.43
N MET A 36 -6.63 -0.64 -8.75
CA MET A 36 -7.69 0.14 -9.38
C MET A 36 -7.96 1.45 -8.65
N HIS A 37 -8.45 2.47 -9.37
CA HIS A 37 -8.74 3.79 -8.81
C HIS A 37 -10.01 3.82 -7.95
N ASN A 38 -11.10 3.20 -8.41
CA ASN A 38 -12.38 3.16 -7.71
C ASN A 38 -13.31 2.11 -8.33
N TYR A 39 -14.30 1.65 -7.55
CA TYR A 39 -15.39 0.77 -8.00
C TYR A 39 -16.65 1.53 -8.43
N ASP A 40 -16.57 2.85 -8.61
CA ASP A 40 -17.75 3.66 -8.94
C ASP A 40 -18.11 3.53 -10.43
N ALA A 41 -19.31 3.03 -10.71
CA ALA A 41 -19.86 2.96 -12.07
C ALA A 41 -20.27 4.36 -12.61
N GLY A 42 -20.42 5.36 -11.76
CA GLY A 42 -20.89 6.72 -12.09
C GLY A 42 -19.82 7.67 -12.62
N TYR A 43 -18.53 7.40 -12.42
CA TYR A 43 -17.43 8.29 -12.87
C TYR A 43 -16.78 7.86 -14.21
N GLY A 44 -17.46 7.03 -15.00
CA GLY A 44 -16.92 6.48 -16.25
C GLY A 44 -16.07 5.22 -16.04
N SER A 45 -15.41 4.75 -17.11
CA SER A 45 -14.71 3.46 -17.17
C SER A 45 -13.76 3.24 -15.99
N ARG A 46 -13.89 2.09 -15.31
CA ARG A 46 -12.99 1.63 -14.25
C ARG A 46 -11.54 1.72 -14.71
N ARG A 47 -10.70 2.40 -13.93
CA ARG A 47 -9.27 2.59 -14.22
C ARG A 47 -8.46 1.53 -13.49
N PHE A 48 -7.98 0.55 -14.25
CA PHE A 48 -7.13 -0.52 -13.75
C PHE A 48 -5.66 -0.22 -14.01
N PHE A 49 -4.81 -0.55 -13.05
CA PHE A 49 -3.37 -0.58 -13.24
C PHE A 49 -3.00 -1.76 -14.15
N LYS A 50 -2.11 -1.53 -15.11
CA LYS A 50 -1.63 -2.56 -16.04
C LYS A 50 -0.15 -2.85 -15.75
N GLY A 51 0.09 -3.66 -14.73
CA GLY A 51 1.44 -4.05 -14.32
C GLY A 51 1.42 -4.99 -13.13
N LEU A 52 2.62 -5.28 -12.61
CA LEU A 52 2.81 -6.07 -11.39
C LEU A 52 2.90 -5.15 -10.17
N ILE A 53 2.34 -5.59 -9.04
CA ILE A 53 2.39 -4.91 -7.75
C ILE A 53 2.92 -5.93 -6.74
N ASP A 54 3.79 -5.48 -5.84
CA ASP A 54 4.36 -6.30 -4.77
C ASP A 54 4.67 -5.44 -3.53
N GLU A 55 4.78 -6.07 -2.35
CA GLU A 55 5.21 -5.50 -1.07
C GLU A 55 4.50 -4.19 -0.65
N VAL A 56 3.16 -4.17 -0.78
CA VAL A 56 2.34 -2.99 -0.44
C VAL A 56 2.19 -2.86 1.07
N ARG A 57 2.52 -1.68 1.59
CA ARG A 57 2.50 -1.38 3.04
C ARG A 57 1.81 -0.06 3.33
N ILE A 58 1.03 -0.01 4.40
CA ILE A 58 0.35 1.18 4.90
C ILE A 58 0.82 1.45 6.33
N TRP A 59 1.17 2.70 6.63
CA TRP A 59 1.67 3.12 7.94
C TRP A 59 0.81 4.25 8.50
N ASN A 60 0.56 4.27 9.81
CA ASN A 60 -0.08 5.41 10.49
C ASN A 60 0.95 6.46 10.95
N LYS A 61 2.18 6.37 10.43
CA LYS A 61 3.28 7.31 10.65
C LYS A 61 3.87 7.70 9.30
N ALA A 62 4.21 8.99 9.16
CA ALA A 62 5.06 9.44 8.07
C ALA A 62 6.48 8.91 8.22
N LEU A 63 6.93 8.12 7.23
CA LEU A 63 8.28 7.59 7.18
C LEU A 63 9.29 8.69 6.83
N SER A 64 10.45 8.65 7.46
CA SER A 64 11.62 9.43 7.07
C SER A 64 12.24 8.90 5.77
N ALA A 65 13.04 9.74 5.09
CA ALA A 65 13.72 9.33 3.87
C ALA A 65 14.64 8.11 4.07
N SER A 66 15.31 8.00 5.23
CA SER A 66 16.12 6.84 5.57
C SER A 66 15.29 5.58 5.82
N GLU A 67 14.14 5.69 6.49
CA GLU A 67 13.20 4.57 6.64
C GLU A 67 12.72 4.09 5.27
N VAL A 68 12.33 4.99 4.36
CA VAL A 68 11.92 4.62 2.99
C VAL A 68 13.06 3.94 2.23
N ALA A 69 14.27 4.49 2.27
CA ALA A 69 15.43 3.94 1.59
C ALA A 69 15.84 2.56 2.12
N ASN A 70 15.75 2.33 3.43
CA ASN A 70 16.09 1.04 4.04
C ASN A 70 15.05 -0.05 3.76
N MET A 71 13.80 0.34 3.49
CA MET A 71 12.67 -0.58 3.33
C MET A 71 12.26 -0.82 1.87
N ASN A 72 12.88 -0.12 0.91
CA ASN A 72 12.50 -0.14 -0.51
C ASN A 72 12.71 -1.49 -1.21
N LEU A 73 13.60 -2.34 -0.70
CA LEU A 73 14.02 -3.60 -1.33
C LEU A 73 13.94 -4.81 -0.39
N CYS A 74 13.27 -4.66 0.77
CA CYS A 74 13.11 -5.76 1.72
C CYS A 74 11.65 -6.07 2.00
N THR A 75 11.37 -7.36 2.11
CA THR A 75 10.15 -7.88 2.74
C THR A 75 10.26 -7.63 4.24
N LEU A 76 9.30 -6.92 4.80
CA LEU A 76 9.23 -6.72 6.25
C LEU A 76 8.41 -7.85 6.87
N PRO A 77 8.92 -8.52 7.92
CA PRO A 77 8.11 -9.46 8.67
C PRO A 77 6.89 -8.76 9.31
N THR A 78 5.92 -9.59 9.68
CA THR A 78 4.53 -9.27 10.08
C THR A 78 4.33 -8.16 11.12
N THR A 79 5.36 -7.71 11.83
CA THR A 79 5.21 -6.75 12.93
C THR A 79 6.28 -5.68 12.92
N ALA A 80 5.91 -4.49 12.45
CA ALA A 80 6.63 -3.25 12.70
C ALA A 80 5.67 -2.27 13.39
N GLY A 81 6.18 -1.50 14.37
CA GLY A 81 5.37 -0.48 15.02
C GLY A 81 4.85 0.54 14.02
N ASN A 82 3.59 0.97 14.17
CA ASN A 82 2.90 1.91 13.26
C ASN A 82 2.52 1.35 11.87
N LEU A 83 2.72 0.05 11.63
CA LEU A 83 2.24 -0.63 10.44
C LEU A 83 0.74 -0.93 10.56
N VAL A 84 -0.04 -0.46 9.59
CA VAL A 84 -1.50 -0.63 9.54
C VAL A 84 -1.89 -1.81 8.68
N ALA A 85 -1.21 -2.01 7.53
CA ALA A 85 -1.44 -3.13 6.64
C ALA A 85 -0.15 -3.50 5.90
N ASN A 86 0.03 -4.79 5.60
CA ASN A 86 1.21 -5.31 4.92
C ASN A 86 0.84 -6.49 4.00
N TYR A 87 1.00 -6.32 2.70
CA TYR A 87 0.61 -7.29 1.68
C TYR A 87 1.81 -7.70 0.84
N HIS A 88 2.24 -8.95 1.01
CA HIS A 88 3.41 -9.52 0.34
C HIS A 88 3.12 -10.12 -1.04
N PHE A 89 1.86 -10.28 -1.44
CA PHE A 89 1.48 -10.91 -2.72
C PHE A 89 2.07 -12.32 -2.98
N ASN A 90 2.47 -13.02 -1.91
CA ASN A 90 3.18 -14.30 -1.97
C ASN A 90 2.35 -15.48 -1.46
N GLN A 91 1.01 -15.38 -1.50
CA GLN A 91 0.13 -16.48 -1.09
C GLN A 91 0.18 -17.63 -2.09
N GLY A 92 0.34 -18.84 -1.58
CA GLY A 92 0.29 -20.07 -2.37
C GLY A 92 1.64 -20.70 -2.64
N ALA A 93 1.68 -21.53 -3.68
CA ALA A 93 2.88 -22.24 -4.07
C ALA A 93 3.55 -21.53 -5.26
N ALA A 94 4.86 -21.32 -5.15
CA ALA A 94 5.67 -20.83 -6.27
C ALA A 94 5.56 -21.80 -7.44
N SER A 95 5.25 -21.27 -8.63
CA SER A 95 5.00 -22.07 -9.85
C SER A 95 3.90 -23.13 -9.72
N GLY A 96 3.04 -23.02 -8.70
CA GLY A 96 1.93 -23.94 -8.45
C GLY A 96 0.58 -23.41 -8.94
N ASN A 97 -0.45 -24.23 -8.81
CA ASN A 97 -1.83 -23.80 -9.04
C ASN A 97 -2.35 -23.07 -7.79
N ASN A 98 -2.54 -21.75 -7.90
CA ASN A 98 -3.07 -20.88 -6.85
C ASN A 98 -4.54 -20.46 -7.09
N SER A 99 -5.28 -21.14 -7.98
CA SER A 99 -6.65 -20.74 -8.37
C SER A 99 -7.68 -20.72 -7.23
N THR A 100 -7.42 -21.44 -6.13
CA THR A 100 -8.28 -21.45 -4.94
C THR A 100 -7.89 -20.39 -3.91
N ILE A 101 -6.84 -19.62 -4.16
CA ILE A 101 -6.37 -18.57 -3.27
C ILE A 101 -7.02 -17.28 -3.70
N THR A 102 -8.07 -16.90 -2.97
CA THR A 102 -8.90 -15.72 -3.23
C THR A 102 -8.83 -14.75 -2.06
N THR A 103 -7.71 -14.73 -1.34
CA THR A 103 -7.53 -13.85 -0.20
C THR A 103 -6.09 -13.39 -0.16
N LEU A 104 -5.91 -12.07 -0.24
CA LEU A 104 -4.67 -11.39 0.01
C LEU A 104 -4.58 -11.14 1.52
N THR A 105 -3.79 -11.97 2.20
CA THR A 105 -3.56 -11.87 3.65
C THR A 105 -2.84 -10.57 4.02
N ASP A 106 -3.40 -9.86 5.00
CA ASP A 106 -2.69 -8.80 5.71
C ASP A 106 -1.73 -9.39 6.75
N ALA A 107 -0.45 -9.20 6.53
CA ALA A 107 0.62 -9.67 7.40
C ALA A 107 0.82 -8.77 8.63
N SER A 108 0.22 -7.57 8.71
CA SER A 108 0.47 -6.62 9.81
C SER A 108 -0.12 -7.03 11.17
N GLY A 109 -1.04 -8.01 11.18
CA GLY A 109 -1.82 -8.40 12.34
C GLY A 109 -3.09 -7.56 12.56
N SER A 110 -3.37 -6.57 11.70
CA SER A 110 -4.51 -5.67 11.83
C SER A 110 -5.82 -6.17 11.17
N ASN A 111 -5.82 -7.41 10.67
CA ASN A 111 -6.97 -8.08 10.04
C ASN A 111 -7.57 -7.34 8.84
N TYR A 112 -6.76 -6.63 8.04
CA TYR A 112 -7.21 -5.98 6.81
C TYR A 112 -7.03 -6.85 5.55
N SER A 113 -7.22 -8.17 5.67
CA SER A 113 -7.13 -9.08 4.51
C SER A 113 -8.21 -8.76 3.46
N GLY A 114 -7.82 -8.75 2.19
CA GLY A 114 -8.71 -8.46 1.06
C GLY A 114 -9.03 -9.71 0.22
N PRO A 115 -10.11 -9.69 -0.58
CA PRO A 115 -10.39 -10.72 -1.57
C PRO A 115 -9.39 -10.70 -2.74
#